data_AF-A0A438VT44-F1
#
_entry.id   AF-A0A438VT44-F1
#
_cell.length_a   1.000
_cell.length_b   1.000
_cell.length_c   1.000
_cell.angle_alpha   90.00
_cell.angle_beta   90.00
_cell.angle_gamma   90.00
#
_symmetry.space_group_name_H-M   'P 1'
#
loop_
_entity.id
_entity.type
_entity.pdbx_description
1 polymer ?
#
loop_
_entity_poly.entity_id
_entity_poly.type
_entity_poly.pdbx_seq_one_letter_code
_entity_poly.pdbx_strand_id
1 'polypeptide(L)'
;YFANEYDSSPCAFRYPRGSFALKEGVFEPSGFVLGRSELLKKEGEILLIGYGNGVGRAHLVQLALKERNIECALLDLRFLKPLDPNLSAIIA
;
A
#
# COMPACT_ATOMS: atom_id res chain seq x y z
N TYR A 1 10.86 -14.47 -0.58
CA TYR A 1 11.24 -13.48 0.46
C TYR A 1 11.99 -12.33 -0.21
N PHE A 2 11.30 -11.23 -0.54
CA PHE A 2 11.85 -10.23 -1.48
C PHE A 2 13.24 -9.69 -1.12
N ALA A 3 13.41 -9.08 0.06
CA ALA A 3 14.69 -8.45 0.42
C ALA A 3 15.84 -9.45 0.62
N ASN A 4 15.52 -10.72 0.93
CA ASN A 4 16.51 -11.79 1.10
C ASN A 4 16.99 -12.35 -0.25
N GLU A 5 16.12 -12.36 -1.25
CA GLU A 5 16.40 -12.89 -2.60
C GLU A 5 16.92 -11.81 -3.55
N TYR A 6 16.88 -10.53 -3.17
CA TYR A 6 17.31 -9.43 -4.02
C TYR A 6 18.83 -9.24 -3.95
N ASP A 7 19.52 -9.48 -5.07
CA ASP A 7 20.99 -9.50 -5.18
C ASP A 7 21.57 -8.50 -6.20
N SER A 8 20.70 -7.86 -7.00
CA SER A 8 21.13 -7.06 -8.15
C SER A 8 21.69 -5.68 -7.76
N SER A 9 21.35 -5.18 -6.57
CA SER A 9 21.88 -3.93 -6.03
C SER A 9 21.65 -3.86 -4.50
N PRO A 10 22.24 -2.87 -3.80
CA PRO A 10 21.78 -2.55 -2.46
C PRO A 10 20.29 -2.17 -2.45
N CYS A 11 19.57 -2.57 -1.41
CA CYS A 11 18.19 -2.16 -1.15
C CYS A 11 18.05 -1.61 0.27
N ALA A 12 17.12 -0.68 0.46
CA ALA A 12 16.74 -0.17 1.76
C ALA A 12 15.26 -0.44 2.00
N PHE A 13 14.91 -0.97 3.17
CA PHE A 13 13.53 -1.10 3.61
C PHE A 13 13.36 -0.34 4.92
N ARG A 14 12.23 0.37 5.04
CA ARG A 14 11.93 1.12 6.25
C ARG A 14 11.08 0.27 7.17
N TYR A 15 11.69 -0.19 8.26
CA TYR A 15 10.94 -0.82 9.34
C TYR A 15 10.20 0.25 10.17
N PRO A 16 8.90 0.10 10.45
CA PRO A 16 8.14 1.03 11.28
C PRO A 16 8.73 1.13 12.69
N ARG A 17 8.66 2.32 13.29
CA ARG A 17 8.88 2.47 14.74
C ARG A 17 7.53 2.37 15.45
N GLY A 18 7.43 1.52 16.46
CA GLY A 18 6.17 1.29 17.20
C GLY A 18 5.17 0.42 16.44
N SER A 19 3.91 0.46 16.86
CA SER A 19 2.84 -0.33 16.25
C SER A 19 2.38 0.23 14.91
N PHE A 20 1.96 -0.68 14.02
CA PHE A 20 1.27 -0.32 12.80
C PHE A 20 -0.17 0.11 13.10
N ALA A 21 -0.65 1.12 12.37
CA ALA A 21 -2.04 1.57 12.44
C ALA A 21 -3.01 0.58 11.78
N LEU A 22 -2.53 -0.17 10.78
CA LEU A 22 -3.28 -1.25 10.17
C LEU A 22 -3.28 -2.45 11.12
N LYS A 23 -4.46 -2.98 11.43
CA LYS A 23 -4.59 -4.18 12.25
C LYS A 23 -4.17 -5.42 11.46
N GLU A 24 -3.69 -6.42 12.18
CA GLU A 24 -3.34 -7.72 11.60
C GLU A 24 -4.59 -8.41 11.03
N GLY A 25 -4.42 -9.13 9.92
CA GLY A 25 -5.51 -9.88 9.26
C GLY A 25 -6.53 -9.04 8.49
N VAL A 26 -6.34 -7.73 8.36
CA VAL A 26 -7.25 -6.88 7.56
C VAL A 26 -7.10 -7.15 6.05
N PHE A 27 -5.86 -7.35 5.59
CA PHE A 27 -5.54 -7.73 4.23
C PHE A 27 -4.63 -8.94 4.26
N GLU A 28 -4.87 -9.89 3.35
CA GLU A 28 -4.02 -11.07 3.22
C GLU A 28 -2.62 -10.66 2.73
N PRO A 29 -1.54 -11.21 3.31
CA PRO A 29 -0.19 -10.92 2.87
C PRO A 29 0.02 -11.49 1.47
N SER A 30 0.54 -10.67 0.55
CA SER A 30 0.95 -11.12 -0.78
C SER A 30 2.42 -10.84 -1.04
N GLY A 31 3.02 -11.58 -1.99
CA GLY A 31 4.42 -11.41 -2.35
C GLY A 31 4.71 -10.04 -2.95
N PHE A 32 5.94 -9.55 -2.76
CA PHE A 32 6.39 -8.29 -3.35
C PHE A 32 7.01 -8.54 -4.73
N VAL A 33 6.68 -7.68 -5.69
CA VAL A 33 7.32 -7.63 -7.01
C VAL A 33 8.00 -6.27 -7.12
N LEU A 34 9.28 -6.25 -7.50
CA LEU A 34 10.08 -5.01 -7.54
C LEU A 34 9.36 -3.94 -8.36
N GLY A 35 9.14 -2.76 -7.75
CA GLY A 35 8.49 -1.64 -8.41
C GLY A 35 7.02 -1.89 -8.74
N ARG A 36 6.33 -2.76 -8.01
CA ARG A 36 4.88 -2.93 -8.12
C ARG A 36 4.19 -2.56 -6.82
N SER A 37 3.18 -1.72 -6.97
CA SER A 37 2.22 -1.40 -5.92
C SER A 37 1.13 -2.47 -5.84
N GLU A 38 0.35 -2.44 -4.78
CA GLU A 38 -0.78 -3.35 -4.56
C GLU A 38 -2.05 -2.56 -4.29
N LEU A 39 -3.07 -2.84 -5.10
CA LEU A 39 -4.41 -2.32 -4.88
C LEU A 39 -5.12 -3.22 -3.86
N LEU A 40 -5.18 -2.76 -2.61
CA LEU A 40 -5.79 -3.48 -1.50
C LEU A 40 -7.32 -3.44 -1.55
N LYS A 41 -7.86 -2.35 -2.11
CA LYS A 41 -9.31 -2.16 -2.29
C LYS A 41 -9.58 -1.31 -3.52
N LYS A 42 -10.56 -1.70 -4.35
CA LYS A 42 -10.77 -1.13 -5.70
C LYS A 42 -11.95 -0.16 -5.79
N GLU A 43 -12.90 -0.21 -4.86
CA GLU A 43 -14.14 0.55 -4.96
C GLU A 43 -13.95 2.04 -4.67
N GLY A 44 -14.61 2.91 -5.45
CA GLY A 44 -14.62 4.36 -5.25
C GLY A 44 -13.76 5.15 -6.24
N GLU A 45 -14.11 6.41 -6.44
CA GLU A 45 -13.41 7.32 -7.39
C GLU A 45 -12.21 8.03 -6.76
N ILE A 46 -12.12 8.02 -5.42
CA ILE A 46 -11.02 8.61 -4.66
C ILE A 46 -10.01 7.50 -4.34
N LEU A 47 -8.76 7.68 -4.78
CA LEU A 47 -7.66 6.77 -4.45
C LEU A 47 -6.87 7.28 -3.26
N LEU A 48 -6.87 6.52 -2.16
CA LEU A 48 -6.01 6.76 -1.02
C LEU A 48 -4.71 5.96 -1.20
N ILE A 49 -3.59 6.67 -1.22
CA ILE A 49 -2.26 6.08 -1.46
C ILE A 49 -1.45 6.12 -0.16
N GLY A 50 -0.90 4.98 0.24
CA GLY A 50 -0.07 4.84 1.41
C GLY A 50 1.24 4.11 1.12
N TYR A 51 2.20 4.26 2.04
CA TYR A 51 3.41 3.44 2.11
C TYR A 51 3.76 3.17 3.57
N GLY A 52 4.08 1.92 3.89
CA GLY A 52 4.34 1.50 5.27
C GLY A 52 3.19 1.85 6.20
N ASN A 53 3.47 2.49 7.34
CA ASN A 53 2.42 2.87 8.30
C ASN A 53 1.42 3.90 7.73
N GLY A 54 1.75 4.57 6.62
CA GLY A 54 0.83 5.42 5.88
C GLY A 54 -0.38 4.65 5.32
N VAL A 55 -0.21 3.37 4.95
CA VAL A 55 -1.29 2.51 4.46
C VAL A 55 -2.35 2.31 5.55
N GLY A 56 -1.92 2.03 6.78
CA GLY A 56 -2.84 1.91 7.92
C GLY A 56 -3.62 3.20 8.19
N ARG A 57 -2.95 4.36 8.10
CA ARG A 57 -3.64 5.66 8.23
C ARG A 57 -4.63 5.90 7.10
N ALA A 58 -4.25 5.59 5.86
CA ALA A 58 -5.13 5.69 4.71
C ALA A 58 -6.35 4.77 4.85
N HIS A 59 -6.19 3.57 5.38
CA HIS A 59 -7.31 2.67 5.69
C HIS A 59 -8.24 3.23 6.78
N LEU A 60 -7.70 3.85 7.85
CA LEU A 60 -8.55 4.51 8.85
C LEU A 60 -9.35 5.68 8.26
N VAL A 61 -8.74 6.45 7.36
CA VAL A 61 -9.44 7.50 6.60
C VAL A 61 -10.52 6.90 5.70
N GLN A 62 -10.22 5.81 5.00
CA GLN A 62 -11.18 5.08 4.17
C GLN A 62 -12.42 4.65 4.97
N LEU A 63 -12.24 4.11 6.18
CA LEU A 63 -13.34 3.72 7.05
C LEU A 63 -14.18 4.93 7.49
N ALA A 64 -13.53 6.02 7.90
CA ALA A 64 -14.21 7.26 8.31
C ALA A 64 -14.98 7.93 7.16
N LEU A 65 -14.48 7.83 5.92
CA LEU A 65 -15.17 8.29 4.72
C LEU A 65 -16.35 7.39 4.35
N LYS A 66 -16.19 6.06 4.53
CA LYS A 66 -17.28 5.10 4.32
C LYS A 66 -18.47 5.36 5.23
N GLU A 67 -18.25 5.74 6.49
CA GLU A 67 -19.33 6.17 7.41
C GLU A 67 -20.13 7.37 6.90
N ARG A 68 -19.56 8.14 5.96
CA ARG A 68 -20.18 9.29 5.29
C ARG A 68 -20.68 8.96 3.88
N ASN A 69 -20.78 7.67 3.53
CA ASN A 69 -21.14 7.17 2.19
C ASN A 69 -20.18 7.60 1.08
N ILE A 70 -18.90 7.81 1.40
CA ILE A 70 -17.85 8.10 0.42
C ILE A 70 -16.97 6.85 0.32
N GLU A 71 -17.11 6.11 -0.78
CA GLU A 71 -16.23 4.97 -1.07
C GLU A 71 -14.89 5.46 -1.64
N CYS A 72 -13.80 4.85 -1.21
CA CYS A 72 -12.45 5.18 -1.65
C CYS A 72 -11.65 3.90 -1.89
N ALA A 73 -10.87 3.88 -2.95
CA ALA A 73 -9.90 2.83 -3.22
C ALA A 73 -8.68 3.00 -2.29
N LEU A 74 -7.94 1.92 -2.04
CA LEU A 74 -6.76 1.93 -1.19
C LEU A 74 -5.59 1.24 -1.90
N LEU A 75 -4.49 1.98 -2.05
CA LEU A 75 -3.27 1.52 -2.69
C LEU A 75 -2.10 1.52 -1.70
N ASP A 76 -1.42 0.38 -1.58
CA ASP A 76 -0.10 0.29 -0.98
C ASP A 76 0.97 0.42 -2.06
N LEU A 77 1.79 1.47 -1.99
CA LEU A 77 2.86 1.68 -2.96
C LEU A 77 3.90 0.55 -2.95
N ARG A 78 4.16 -0.07 -1.80
CA ARG A 78 5.21 -1.08 -1.52
C ARG A 78 6.66 -0.67 -1.81
N PHE A 79 6.92 0.10 -2.86
CA PHE A 79 8.21 0.62 -3.28
C PHE A 79 8.13 2.13 -3.55
N LEU A 80 9.07 2.88 -3.00
CA LEU A 80 9.32 4.29 -3.38
C LEU A 80 10.29 4.40 -4.55
N LYS A 81 11.18 3.41 -4.71
CA LYS A 81 12.14 3.38 -5.81
C LYS A 81 12.47 1.92 -6.20
N PRO A 82 12.25 1.54 -7.47
CA PRO A 82 11.46 2.27 -8.45
C PRO A 82 9.99 2.38 -8.01
N LEU A 83 9.31 3.46 -8.42
CA LEU A 83 7.85 3.56 -8.31
C LEU A 83 7.18 2.64 -9.32
N ASP A 84 5.90 2.34 -9.10
CA ASP A 84 5.10 1.58 -10.06
C ASP A 84 4.99 2.34 -11.39
N PRO A 85 5.49 1.77 -12.51
CA PRO A 85 5.40 2.43 -13.80
C PRO A 85 3.95 2.57 -14.28
N ASN A 86 3.02 1.77 -13.74
CA ASN A 86 1.60 1.79 -14.10
C ASN A 86 0.73 2.58 -13.11
N LEU A 87 1.33 3.39 -12.22
CA LEU A 87 0.60 4.07 -11.15
C LEU A 87 -0.58 4.91 -11.64
N SER A 88 -0.45 5.58 -12.79
CA SER A 88 -1.52 6.40 -13.37
C SER A 88 -2.69 5.60 -13.94
N ALA A 89 -2.50 4.31 -14.22
CA ALA A 89 -3.50 3.43 -14.81
C ALA A 89 -4.15 2.49 -13.78
N ILE A 90 -3.83 2.64 -12.48
CA ILE A 90 -4.16 1.63 -11.47
C ILE A 90 -5.66 1.53 -11.15
N ILE A 91 -6.38 2.64 -11.35
CA ILE A 91 -7.84 2.75 -11.21
C ILE A 91 -8.52 3.20 -12.52
N ALA A 92 -7.76 3.24 -13.63
CA ALA A 92 -8.28 3.60 -14.95
C ALA A 92 -9.13 2.47 -15.55
#